data_AF-A0A524Q027-F1
#
_entry.id   AF-A0A524Q027-F1
#
_cell.length_a   1.000
_cell.length_b   1.000
_cell.length_c   1.000
_cell.angle_alpha   90.00
_cell.angle_beta   90.00
_cell.angle_gamma   90.00
#
_symmetry.space_group_name_H-M   'P 1'
#
loop_
_entity.id
_entity.type
_entity.pdbx_description
1 polymer ?
#
loop_
_entity_poly.entity_id
_entity_poly.type
_entity_poly.pdbx_seq_one_letter_code
_entity_poly.pdbx_strand_id
1 'polypeptide(L)'
;MDRRVMAAVAFFSIACAAIFCIRCASTGPVTPSRIKKELSSIQRSIGRDRRAIEGLGRLRMGRSGFYYVVDGEGRVVFHPQSALIGSSFKNHWFINCIISEGTGCISFRLGNRTHLVFFERINDFEVLCFSILADEMARLPGECRTVDPEPDVIEEGDME
;
A
#
# COMPACT_ATOMS: atom_id res chain seq x y z
N MET A 1 -57.26 2.82 30.40
CA MET A 1 -56.02 3.55 30.00
C MET A 1 -54.85 2.75 30.53
N ASP A 2 -54.33 1.86 29.70
CA ASP A 2 -53.57 0.67 30.12
C ASP A 2 -52.07 0.93 30.21
N ARG A 3 -51.49 0.56 31.35
CA ARG A 3 -50.08 0.71 31.75
C ARG A 3 -49.12 -0.25 31.01
N ARG A 4 -49.48 -0.73 29.81
CA ARG A 4 -48.76 -1.78 29.07
C ARG A 4 -47.99 -1.28 27.83
N VAL A 5 -47.98 0.03 27.55
CA VAL A 5 -47.37 0.59 26.33
C VAL A 5 -46.00 1.27 26.58
N MET A 6 -45.58 1.49 27.83
CA MET A 6 -44.33 2.21 28.13
C MET A 6 -43.08 1.33 28.34
N ALA A 7 -43.16 0.00 28.13
CA ALA A 7 -42.02 -0.91 28.31
C ALA A 7 -41.34 -1.34 26.99
N ALA A 8 -41.70 -0.77 25.85
CA ALA A 8 -41.24 -1.22 24.52
C ALA A 8 -40.27 -0.28 23.80
N VAL A 9 -39.80 0.81 24.42
CA VAL A 9 -38.90 1.80 23.77
C VAL A 9 -37.57 1.98 24.51
N ALA A 10 -37.29 1.21 25.56
CA ALA A 10 -36.08 1.36 26.38
C ALA A 10 -35.06 0.20 26.27
N PHE A 11 -35.15 -0.65 25.23
CA PHE A 11 -34.22 -1.76 25.02
C PHE A 11 -33.66 -1.87 23.58
N PHE A 12 -33.73 -0.80 22.80
CA PHE A 12 -33.21 -0.74 21.42
C PHE A 12 -32.04 0.24 21.26
N SER A 13 -31.20 0.39 22.30
CA SER A 13 -30.12 1.39 22.28
C SER A 13 -28.76 0.90 22.79
N ILE A 14 -28.52 -0.42 22.89
CA ILE A 14 -27.19 -0.95 23.24
C ILE A 14 -26.91 -2.24 22.45
N ALA A 15 -26.81 -2.16 21.12
CA ALA A 15 -26.36 -3.31 20.31
C ALA A 15 -25.67 -2.98 18.97
N CYS A 16 -25.41 -1.70 18.64
CA CYS A 16 -24.82 -1.34 17.34
C CYS A 16 -23.57 -0.45 17.40
N ALA A 17 -22.89 -0.36 18.55
CA ALA A 17 -21.78 0.59 18.72
C ALA A 17 -20.37 -0.02 18.83
N ALA A 18 -20.15 -1.34 18.61
CA ALA A 18 -18.85 -1.92 18.95
C ALA A 18 -18.33 -3.08 18.07
N ILE A 19 -18.70 -3.18 16.79
CA ILE A 19 -18.03 -4.13 15.88
C ILE A 19 -17.74 -3.49 14.51
N PHE A 20 -17.10 -2.33 14.54
CA PHE A 20 -16.34 -1.80 13.41
C PHE A 20 -14.93 -1.55 13.92
N CYS A 21 -13.92 -2.12 13.24
CA CYS A 21 -12.48 -1.90 13.44
C CYS A 21 -11.74 -2.74 14.49
N ILE A 22 -11.59 -4.05 14.25
CA ILE A 22 -10.37 -4.77 14.66
C ILE A 22 -9.57 -5.04 13.37
N ARG A 23 -8.98 -4.01 12.75
CA ARG A 23 -7.54 -3.68 12.87
C ARG A 23 -6.63 -4.91 12.90
N CYS A 24 -6.40 -5.54 11.75
CA CYS A 24 -5.16 -6.28 11.48
C CYS A 24 -3.99 -5.30 11.22
N ALA A 25 -3.87 -4.25 12.02
CA ALA A 25 -2.65 -3.44 12.06
C ALA A 25 -1.78 -4.09 13.14
N SER A 26 -0.72 -4.76 12.70
CA SER A 26 0.16 -5.47 13.62
C SER A 26 0.78 -4.47 14.63
N THR A 27 0.69 -4.75 15.92
CA THR A 27 0.97 -3.80 17.01
C THR A 27 2.45 -3.59 17.35
N GLY A 28 3.36 -4.31 16.68
CA GLY A 28 4.80 -4.14 16.86
C GLY A 28 5.39 -2.97 16.04
N PRO A 29 6.62 -2.53 16.35
CA PRO A 29 7.31 -1.52 15.57
C PRO A 29 7.43 -1.91 14.10
N VAL A 30 7.34 -0.94 13.20
CA VAL A 30 7.59 -1.16 11.78
C VAL A 30 9.10 -1.00 11.54
N THR A 31 9.74 -2.08 11.11
CA THR A 31 11.19 -2.12 10.85
C THR A 31 11.45 -2.65 9.44
N PRO A 32 12.59 -2.29 8.81
CA PRO A 32 12.94 -2.80 7.48
C PRO A 32 13.00 -4.33 7.41
N SER A 33 13.55 -4.98 8.44
CA SER A 33 13.65 -6.45 8.50
C SER A 33 12.28 -7.13 8.54
N ARG A 34 11.34 -6.52 9.26
CA ARG A 34 9.96 -7.01 9.35
C ARG A 34 9.21 -6.82 8.04
N ILE A 35 9.36 -5.66 7.40
CA ILE A 35 8.76 -5.39 6.09
C ILE A 35 9.27 -6.40 5.06
N LYS A 36 10.59 -6.62 4.96
CA LYS A 36 11.18 -7.62 4.06
C LYS A 36 10.63 -9.02 4.34
N LYS A 37 10.59 -9.44 5.60
CA LYS A 37 10.02 -10.75 5.99
C LYS A 37 8.56 -10.91 5.56
N GLU A 38 7.76 -9.86 5.73
CA GLU A 38 6.34 -9.86 5.36
C GLU A 38 6.16 -9.88 3.83
N LEU A 39 6.92 -9.06 3.09
CA LEU A 39 6.96 -9.06 1.62
C LEU A 39 7.27 -10.45 1.08
N SER A 40 8.34 -11.10 1.55
CA SER A 40 8.70 -12.46 1.08
C SER A 40 7.67 -13.52 1.51
N SER A 41 6.93 -13.31 2.59
CA SER A 41 5.82 -14.19 2.98
C SER A 41 4.65 -14.06 1.99
N ILE A 42 4.26 -12.82 1.68
CA ILE A 42 3.19 -12.49 0.74
C ILE A 42 3.55 -12.94 -0.66
N GLN A 43 4.77 -12.64 -1.13
CA GLN A 43 5.31 -13.07 -2.42
C GLN A 43 5.16 -14.60 -2.60
N ARG A 44 5.57 -15.40 -1.60
CA ARG A 44 5.39 -16.86 -1.61
C ARG A 44 3.94 -17.31 -1.54
N SER A 45 3.05 -16.53 -0.91
CA SER A 45 1.62 -16.82 -0.91
C SER A 45 1.02 -16.61 -2.31
N ILE A 46 1.36 -15.49 -2.96
CA ILE A 46 0.90 -15.16 -4.31
C ILE A 46 1.44 -16.18 -5.34
N GLY A 47 2.71 -16.57 -5.21
CA GLY A 47 3.32 -17.59 -6.09
C GLY A 47 2.66 -18.97 -5.97
N ARG A 48 1.97 -19.27 -4.86
CA ARG A 48 1.21 -20.52 -4.66
C ARG A 48 -0.26 -20.39 -5.05
N ASP A 49 -0.91 -19.29 -4.70
CA ASP A 49 -2.29 -18.99 -5.08
C ASP A 49 -2.40 -17.53 -5.51
N ARG A 50 -2.61 -17.32 -6.82
CA ARG A 50 -2.70 -16.00 -7.42
C ARG A 50 -3.88 -15.17 -6.89
N ARG A 51 -4.90 -15.81 -6.31
CA ARG A 51 -6.04 -15.15 -5.63
C ARG A 51 -5.62 -14.49 -4.32
N ALA A 52 -4.46 -14.82 -3.75
CA ALA A 52 -3.93 -14.16 -2.56
C ALA A 52 -3.78 -12.63 -2.73
N ILE A 53 -3.67 -12.14 -3.98
CA ILE A 53 -3.65 -10.71 -4.29
C ILE A 53 -4.92 -9.99 -3.79
N GLU A 54 -6.08 -10.62 -3.84
CA GLU A 54 -7.35 -10.03 -3.39
C GLU A 54 -7.33 -9.70 -1.89
N GLY A 55 -6.51 -10.42 -1.11
CA GLY A 55 -6.34 -10.23 0.32
C GLY A 55 -5.44 -9.04 0.71
N LEU A 56 -4.61 -8.54 -0.20
CA LEU A 56 -3.63 -7.47 0.08
C LEU A 56 -4.27 -6.21 0.61
N GLY A 57 -5.50 -5.91 0.18
CA GLY A 57 -6.26 -4.75 0.62
C GLY A 57 -6.54 -4.73 2.12
N ARG A 58 -6.43 -5.86 2.82
CA ARG A 58 -6.65 -5.99 4.28
C ARG A 58 -5.37 -6.00 5.10
N LEU A 59 -4.20 -6.18 4.46
CA LEU A 59 -2.91 -6.25 5.14
C LEU A 59 -2.36 -4.84 5.40
N ARG A 60 -1.93 -4.57 6.62
CA ARG A 60 -1.39 -3.26 7.01
C ARG A 60 -0.22 -3.41 7.98
N MET A 61 0.83 -2.63 7.74
CA MET A 61 1.91 -2.36 8.71
C MET A 61 2.01 -0.85 8.89
N GLY A 62 1.90 -0.38 10.14
CA GLY A 62 1.67 1.05 10.38
C GLY A 62 0.27 1.50 9.94
N ARG A 63 0.06 2.81 9.99
CA ARG A 63 -1.19 3.52 9.66
C ARG A 63 -1.26 3.87 8.18
N SER A 64 -0.15 4.30 7.59
CA SER A 64 -0.04 4.66 6.17
C SER A 64 0.38 3.51 5.28
N GLY A 65 0.82 2.38 5.84
CA GLY A 65 1.41 1.30 5.06
C GLY A 65 0.39 0.52 4.23
N PHE A 66 0.65 0.31 2.94
CA PHE A 66 -0.22 -0.48 2.07
C PHE A 66 0.57 -1.22 0.97
N TYR A 67 -0.04 -2.29 0.47
CA TYR A 67 0.49 -3.11 -0.60
C TYR A 67 -0.15 -2.79 -1.94
N TYR A 68 0.61 -2.90 -3.02
CA TYR A 68 0.12 -2.82 -4.39
C TYR A 68 0.98 -3.69 -5.31
N VAL A 69 0.48 -4.00 -6.51
CA VAL A 69 1.17 -4.82 -7.50
C VAL A 69 1.13 -4.13 -8.84
N VAL A 70 2.28 -4.06 -9.49
CA VAL A 70 2.45 -3.55 -10.85
C VAL A 70 3.03 -4.64 -11.75
N ASP A 71 2.64 -4.64 -13.01
CA ASP A 71 3.26 -5.52 -14.02
C ASP A 71 4.49 -4.86 -14.67
N GLY A 72 5.16 -5.61 -15.55
CA GLY A 72 6.37 -5.21 -16.25
C GLY A 72 6.14 -4.12 -17.30
N GLU A 73 4.89 -3.81 -17.62
CA GLU A 73 4.51 -2.68 -18.49
C GLU A 73 4.13 -1.44 -17.67
N GLY A 74 4.25 -1.48 -16.35
CA GLY A 74 3.84 -0.40 -15.45
C GLY A 74 2.34 -0.28 -15.27
N ARG A 75 1.57 -1.33 -15.59
CA ARG A 75 0.14 -1.38 -15.33
C ARG A 75 -0.11 -1.82 -13.89
N VAL A 76 -1.07 -1.16 -13.22
CA VAL A 76 -1.45 -1.53 -11.86
C VAL A 76 -2.35 -2.75 -11.89
N VAL A 77 -1.85 -3.86 -11.37
CA VAL A 77 -2.57 -5.13 -11.26
C VAL A 77 -3.46 -5.14 -10.01
N PHE A 78 -2.98 -4.53 -8.91
CA PHE A 78 -3.74 -4.37 -7.68
C PHE A 78 -3.33 -3.09 -6.97
N HIS A 79 -4.31 -2.36 -6.44
CA HIS A 79 -4.08 -1.23 -5.54
C HIS A 79 -5.29 -1.03 -4.61
N PRO A 80 -5.11 -0.59 -3.34
CA PRO A 80 -6.22 -0.36 -2.41
C PRO A 80 -7.23 0.69 -2.91
N GLN A 81 -6.75 1.68 -3.67
CA GLN A 81 -7.60 2.58 -4.45
C GLN A 81 -7.92 1.92 -5.79
N SER A 82 -9.14 1.39 -5.92
CA SER A 82 -9.60 0.64 -7.08
C SER A 82 -9.54 1.41 -8.40
N ALA A 83 -9.67 2.74 -8.35
CA ALA A 83 -9.58 3.60 -9.53
C ALA A 83 -8.22 3.54 -10.24
N LEU A 84 -7.16 3.09 -9.56
CA LEU A 84 -5.84 2.92 -10.18
C LEU A 84 -5.69 1.59 -10.91
N ILE A 85 -6.51 0.58 -10.60
CA ILE A 85 -6.37 -0.77 -11.19
C ILE A 85 -6.60 -0.70 -12.70
N GLY A 86 -5.69 -1.30 -13.47
CA GLY A 86 -5.68 -1.26 -14.93
C GLY A 86 -5.05 0.00 -15.54
N SER A 87 -4.84 1.05 -14.76
CA SER A 87 -4.12 2.24 -15.22
C SER A 87 -2.66 1.90 -15.48
N SER A 88 -2.09 2.49 -16.52
CA SER A 88 -0.67 2.36 -16.85
C SER A 88 0.09 3.60 -16.43
N PHE A 89 1.21 3.38 -15.77
CA PHE A 89 2.21 4.39 -15.40
C PHE A 89 3.51 4.11 -16.15
N LYS A 90 3.41 3.54 -17.35
CA LYS A 90 4.53 3.37 -18.26
C LYS A 90 5.23 4.72 -18.47
N ASN A 91 6.56 4.72 -18.47
CA ASN A 91 7.41 5.91 -18.55
C ASN A 91 7.47 6.77 -17.28
N HIS A 92 6.68 6.48 -16.25
CA HIS A 92 6.84 7.17 -14.99
C HIS A 92 8.14 6.68 -14.31
N TRP A 93 9.09 7.60 -14.06
CA TRP A 93 10.42 7.31 -13.52
C TRP A 93 10.38 6.36 -12.30
N PHE A 94 9.43 6.59 -11.39
CA PHE A 94 9.23 5.80 -10.18
C PHE A 94 8.87 4.34 -10.48
N ILE A 95 7.95 4.10 -11.41
CA ILE A 95 7.50 2.76 -11.78
C ILE A 95 8.56 2.05 -12.59
N ASN A 96 9.23 2.75 -13.51
CA ASN A 96 10.36 2.22 -14.27
C ASN A 96 11.49 1.74 -13.36
N CYS A 97 11.79 2.49 -12.29
CA CYS A 97 12.76 2.09 -11.28
C CYS A 97 12.36 0.78 -10.58
N ILE A 98 11.11 0.67 -10.12
CA ILE A 98 10.63 -0.54 -9.44
C ILE A 98 10.71 -1.76 -10.36
N ILE A 99 10.31 -1.60 -11.64
CA ILE A 99 10.30 -2.70 -12.62
C ILE A 99 11.72 -3.12 -13.01
N SER A 100 12.63 -2.16 -13.21
CA SER A 100 14.01 -2.47 -13.62
C SER A 100 14.79 -3.16 -12.52
N GLU A 101 14.70 -2.68 -11.28
CA GLU A 101 15.38 -3.29 -10.13
C GLU A 101 14.71 -4.60 -9.70
N GLY A 102 13.38 -4.65 -9.71
CA GLY A 102 12.59 -5.85 -9.38
C GLY A 102 12.55 -6.23 -7.91
N THR A 103 13.66 -6.05 -7.18
CA THR A 103 13.73 -6.20 -5.73
C THR A 103 14.59 -5.11 -5.13
N GLY A 104 14.09 -4.42 -4.11
CA GLY A 104 14.84 -3.34 -3.51
C GLY A 104 14.03 -2.46 -2.58
N CYS A 105 14.56 -1.27 -2.35
CA CYS A 105 13.87 -0.23 -1.62
C CYS A 105 14.24 1.13 -2.18
N ILE A 106 13.23 1.97 -2.38
CA ILE A 106 13.40 3.36 -2.77
C ILE A 106 12.77 4.31 -1.75
N SER A 107 13.32 5.52 -1.69
CA SER A 107 12.75 6.62 -0.94
C SER A 107 12.53 7.82 -1.85
N PHE A 108 11.41 8.49 -1.68
CA PHE A 108 11.10 9.72 -2.41
C PHE A 108 10.33 10.67 -1.52
N ARG A 109 10.36 11.95 -1.90
CA ARG A 109 9.66 13.00 -1.16
C ARG A 109 8.44 13.48 -1.93
N LEU A 110 7.29 13.51 -1.27
CA LEU A 110 6.05 14.08 -1.78
C LEU A 110 5.61 15.21 -0.82
N GLY A 111 5.74 16.45 -1.28
CA GLY A 111 5.53 17.62 -0.44
C GLY A 111 6.51 17.68 0.73
N ASN A 112 6.00 17.57 1.97
CA ASN A 112 6.80 17.55 3.19
C ASN A 112 6.96 16.14 3.79
N ARG A 113 6.54 15.10 3.07
CA ARG A 113 6.60 13.73 3.57
C ARG A 113 7.57 12.89 2.76
N THR A 114 8.33 12.05 3.46
CA THR A 114 9.17 11.04 2.83
C THR A 114 8.41 9.73 2.81
N HIS A 115 8.26 9.17 1.62
CA HIS A 115 7.71 7.84 1.40
C HIS A 115 8.85 6.85 1.19
N LEU A 116 8.67 5.66 1.76
CA LEU A 116 9.51 4.49 1.50
C LEU A 116 8.70 3.47 0.73
N VAL A 117 9.32 2.82 -0.24
CA VAL A 117 8.70 1.75 -1.01
C VAL A 117 9.67 0.59 -1.05
N PHE A 118 9.22 -0.54 -0.50
CA PHE A 118 9.93 -1.80 -0.54
C PHE A 118 9.25 -2.69 -1.58
N PHE A 119 10.03 -3.37 -2.39
CA PHE A 119 9.47 -4.16 -3.49
C PHE A 119 10.25 -5.44 -3.74
N GLU A 120 9.55 -6.47 -4.21
CA GLU A 120 10.08 -7.79 -4.57
C GLU A 120 9.33 -8.36 -5.78
N ARG A 121 10.05 -9.01 -6.71
CA ARG A 121 9.42 -9.70 -7.85
C ARG A 121 8.54 -10.85 -7.34
N ILE A 122 7.32 -10.91 -7.86
CA ILE A 122 6.44 -12.07 -7.72
C ILE A 122 6.84 -13.14 -8.74
N ASN A 123 7.06 -12.71 -9.98
CA ASN A 123 7.48 -13.51 -11.13
C ASN A 123 8.22 -12.60 -12.14
N ASP A 124 8.46 -13.07 -13.35
CA ASP A 124 9.18 -12.31 -14.39
C ASP A 124 8.45 -11.03 -14.82
N PHE A 125 7.13 -10.96 -14.61
CA PHE A 125 6.26 -9.92 -15.11
C PHE A 125 5.64 -9.04 -14.02
N GLU A 126 5.68 -9.40 -12.74
CA GLU A 126 4.94 -8.69 -11.69
C GLU A 126 5.82 -8.40 -10.48
N VAL A 127 5.66 -7.20 -9.92
CA VAL A 127 6.39 -6.73 -8.74
C VAL A 127 5.41 -6.39 -7.62
N LEU A 128 5.60 -7.02 -6.47
CA LEU A 128 4.89 -6.71 -5.23
C LEU A 128 5.57 -5.51 -4.57
N CYS A 129 4.79 -4.49 -4.23
CA CYS A 129 5.26 -3.29 -3.58
C CYS A 129 4.57 -3.08 -2.23
N PHE A 130 5.29 -2.49 -1.28
CA PHE A 130 4.77 -2.00 -0.02
C PHE A 130 5.25 -0.56 0.19
N SER A 131 4.32 0.39 0.28
CA SER A 131 4.62 1.80 0.55
C SER A 131 4.27 2.14 2.00
N ILE A 132 5.07 2.98 2.65
CA ILE A 132 4.83 3.52 4.00
C ILE A 132 5.49 4.90 4.16
N LEU A 133 4.96 5.74 5.04
CA LEU A 133 5.65 6.96 5.45
C LEU A 133 6.87 6.66 6.32
N ALA A 134 7.96 7.40 6.09
CA ALA A 134 9.22 7.21 6.79
C ALA A 134 9.12 7.51 8.31
N ASP A 135 8.21 8.39 8.72
CA ASP A 135 7.98 8.77 10.13
C ASP A 135 7.30 7.66 10.96
N GLU A 136 6.71 6.65 10.32
CA GLU A 136 6.14 5.48 10.98
C GLU A 136 7.15 4.36 11.21
N MET A 137 8.35 4.49 10.67
CA MET A 137 9.43 3.52 10.84
C MET A 137 10.10 3.72 12.19
N ALA A 138 10.25 2.64 12.95
CA ALA A 138 11.03 2.66 14.19
C ALA A 138 12.53 2.91 13.94
N ARG A 139 13.01 2.58 12.75
CA ARG A 139 14.36 2.88 12.27
C ARG A 139 14.34 3.00 10.75
N LEU A 140 14.94 4.06 10.23
CA LEU A 140 15.09 4.23 8.78
C LEU A 140 16.04 3.16 8.21
N PRO A 141 15.73 2.62 7.03
CA PRO A 141 16.65 1.75 6.31
C PRO A 141 17.88 2.55 5.87
N GLY A 142 19.07 2.01 6.09
CA GLY A 142 20.34 2.67 5.70
C GLY A 142 20.65 2.61 4.20
N GLU A 143 19.87 1.85 3.41
CA GLU A 143 20.24 1.42 2.05
C GLU A 143 19.13 1.67 1.01
N CYS A 144 18.04 2.38 1.34
CA CYS A 144 17.03 2.67 0.32
C CYS A 144 17.55 3.75 -0.63
N ARG A 145 17.46 3.48 -1.93
CA ARG A 145 17.90 4.41 -2.96
C ARG A 145 16.96 5.62 -3.00
N THR A 146 17.52 6.82 -2.88
CA THR A 146 16.73 8.03 -3.10
C THR A 146 16.44 8.18 -4.58
N VAL A 147 15.18 8.44 -4.88
CA VAL A 147 14.69 8.73 -6.21
C VAL A 147 13.91 10.03 -6.15
N ASP A 148 14.39 11.01 -6.88
CA ASP A 148 13.74 12.30 -6.99
C ASP A 148 12.85 12.31 -8.23
N PRO A 149 11.68 12.97 -8.16
CA PRO A 149 10.93 13.25 -9.38
C PRO A 149 11.82 14.01 -10.34
N GLU A 150 11.93 13.53 -11.58
CA GLU A 150 12.47 14.37 -12.64
C GLU A 150 11.73 15.71 -12.60
N PRO A 151 12.44 16.85 -12.62
CA PRO A 151 11.76 18.13 -12.74
C PRO A 151 10.87 18.02 -13.97
N ASP A 152 9.57 18.27 -13.80
CA ASP A 152 8.63 18.28 -14.91
C ASP A 152 9.29 19.08 -16.03
N VAL A 153 9.69 18.40 -17.12
CA VAL A 153 10.13 19.08 -18.32
C VAL A 153 8.85 19.74 -18.81
N ILE A 154 8.68 21.01 -18.45
CA ILE A 154 7.70 21.88 -19.08
C ILE A 154 8.19 21.93 -20.53
N GLU A 155 7.62 21.08 -21.38
CA GLU A 155 7.61 21.34 -22.80
C GLU A 155 6.81 22.64 -22.95
N GLU A 156 7.53 23.78 -22.97
CA GLU A 156 7.03 25.03 -23.51
C GLU A 156 6.77 24.78 -25.00
N GLY A 157 5.67 24.08 -25.29
CA GLY A 157 5.16 23.88 -26.63
C GLY A 157 4.56 25.19 -27.11
N ASP A 158 5.39 25.94 -27.84
CA ASP A 158 5.07 26.73 -29.03
C ASP A 158 3.61 27.19 -29.14
N MET A 159 3.33 28.40 -28.62
CA MET A 159 2.30 29.25 -29.22
C MET A 159 2.84 29.76 -30.56
N GLU A 160 2.50 29.06 -31.65
CA GLU A 160 2.40 29.67 -32.98
C GLU A 160 1.19 30.60 -33.08
#